data_AF-A0A6P0VP35-F1
#
_entry.id   AF-A0A6P0VP35-F1
#
_cell.length_a   1.000
_cell.length_b   1.000
_cell.length_c   1.000
_cell.angle_alpha   90.00
_cell.angle_beta   90.00
_cell.angle_gamma   90.00
#
_symmetry.space_group_name_H-M   'P 1'
#
loop_
_entity.id
_entity.type
_entity.pdbx_description
1 polymer ?
#
loop_
_entity_poly.entity_id
_entity_poly.type
_entity_poly.pdbx_seq_one_letter_code
_entity_poly.pdbx_strand_id
1 'polypeptide(L)'
;MVISKRGLVLGATAVVLTTVAVTGAGIHSPQILASFQDSPKELVDEVWQIINREYVDATFNQVDWEAIRTKYVGDANSYTNNEEAYKAIQEMLELLEDPYTRFMNPEEFKNMQIDTSGELTGVGI
;
A
#
# COMPACT_ATOMS: atom_id res chain seq x y z
N MET A 1 -67.27 -0.19 5.89
CA MET A 1 -67.43 1.05 5.09
C MET A 1 -67.13 2.23 5.99
N VAL A 2 -66.45 3.24 5.45
CA VAL A 2 -66.12 4.57 5.99
C VAL A 2 -64.80 4.73 6.77
N ILE A 3 -63.86 5.27 5.99
CA ILE A 3 -62.59 5.93 6.29
C ILE A 3 -62.79 7.23 7.08
N SER A 4 -61.86 7.57 8.00
CA SER A 4 -61.27 8.92 8.16
C SER A 4 -60.35 8.98 9.38
N LYS A 5 -59.29 9.80 9.49
CA LYS A 5 -58.54 10.67 8.56
C LYS A 5 -57.31 11.16 9.35
N ARG A 6 -56.19 11.28 8.63
CA ARG A 6 -55.19 12.38 8.66
C ARG A 6 -54.36 12.60 9.94
N GLY A 7 -53.05 12.51 9.73
CA GLY A 7 -52.03 12.94 10.68
C GLY A 7 -51.53 14.36 10.48
N LEU A 8 -50.25 14.51 10.87
CA LEU A 8 -49.36 15.68 10.84
C LEU A 8 -49.50 16.63 12.03
N VAL A 9 -48.52 16.58 12.94
CA VAL A 9 -48.00 17.79 13.58
C VAL A 9 -46.47 17.71 13.59
N LEU A 10 -45.86 18.66 12.88
CA LEU A 10 -44.44 18.97 12.86
C LEU A 10 -44.02 19.74 14.12
N GLY A 11 -42.72 19.69 14.43
CA GLY A 11 -42.01 20.71 15.20
C GLY A 11 -41.61 20.21 16.58
N ALA A 12 -40.39 20.43 17.08
CA ALA A 12 -39.26 21.18 16.58
C ALA A 12 -38.00 20.54 17.18
N THR A 13 -36.96 20.35 16.37
CA THR A 13 -35.64 19.93 16.83
C THR A 13 -35.04 21.04 17.68
N ALA A 14 -35.01 20.86 19.00
CA ALA A 14 -34.21 21.70 19.89
C ALA A 14 -32.74 21.30 19.73
N VAL A 15 -31.96 22.16 19.08
CA VAL A 15 -30.50 22.04 18.99
C VAL A 15 -29.92 22.37 20.37
N VAL A 16 -29.48 21.35 21.10
CA VAL A 16 -28.69 21.55 22.33
C VAL A 16 -27.22 21.53 21.94
N LEU A 17 -26.60 22.71 21.91
CA LEU A 17 -25.16 22.86 21.76
C LEU A 17 -24.48 22.54 23.10
N THR A 18 -24.12 21.29 23.33
CA THR A 18 -23.17 20.95 24.40
C THR A 18 -21.76 21.14 23.85
N THR A 19 -21.13 22.27 24.15
CA THR A 19 -19.70 22.49 23.94
C THR A 19 -18.92 21.59 24.90
N VAL A 20 -18.43 20.46 24.41
CA VAL A 20 -17.45 19.65 25.15
C VAL A 20 -16.09 20.34 25.01
N ALA A 21 -15.64 21.00 26.07
CA ALA A 21 -14.26 21.42 26.21
C ALA A 21 -13.42 20.17 26.55
N VAL A 22 -12.82 19.55 25.53
CA VAL A 22 -11.81 18.51 25.74
C VAL A 22 -10.54 19.21 26.21
N THR A 23 -10.28 19.15 27.51
CA THR A 23 -8.99 19.50 28.11
C THR A 23 -7.91 18.60 27.51
N GLY A 24 -7.02 19.20 26.72
CA GLY A 24 -5.88 18.54 26.11
C GLY A 24 -4.93 18.00 27.18
N ALA A 25 -5.03 16.71 27.47
CA ALA A 25 -3.97 15.95 28.10
C ALA A 25 -3.08 15.36 26.99
N GLY A 26 -1.86 15.90 26.90
CA GLY A 26 -0.69 15.44 26.14
C GLY A 26 -0.90 14.39 25.05
N ILE A 27 -1.00 14.83 23.79
CA ILE A 27 -0.49 14.03 22.67
C ILE A 27 0.97 14.46 22.47
N HIS A 28 1.88 13.90 23.26
CA HIS A 28 3.31 13.95 22.97
C HIS A 28 3.84 12.53 22.75
N SER A 29 3.28 11.83 21.78
CA SER A 29 3.88 10.59 21.28
C SER A 29 4.34 10.79 19.85
N PRO A 30 5.58 11.27 19.60
CA PRO A 30 6.21 11.06 18.31
C PRO A 30 6.73 9.62 18.30
N GLN A 31 5.83 8.64 18.24
CA GLN A 31 6.19 7.21 18.24
C GLN A 31 5.37 6.39 17.23
N ILE A 32 4.83 7.01 16.18
CA ILE A 32 4.08 6.28 15.13
C ILE A 32 4.90 6.14 13.83
N LEU A 33 6.21 6.45 13.83
CA LEU A 33 7.00 6.45 12.59
C LEU A 33 8.31 5.64 12.63
N ALA A 34 8.55 4.76 13.60
CA ALA A 34 9.91 4.25 13.81
C ALA A 34 10.12 2.73 13.94
N SER A 35 9.13 1.86 13.71
CA SER A 35 9.39 0.41 13.89
C SER A 35 8.42 -0.59 13.22
N PHE A 36 7.65 -0.15 12.22
CA PHE A 36 6.67 -0.99 11.49
C PHE A 36 6.91 -0.98 9.97
N GLN A 37 8.14 -0.74 9.51
CA GLN A 37 8.44 -0.39 8.10
C GLN A 37 9.50 -1.30 7.46
N ASP A 38 9.91 -2.39 8.11
CA ASP A 38 11.08 -3.17 7.65
C ASP A 38 10.89 -4.69 7.78
N SER A 39 9.66 -5.21 7.89
CA SER A 39 9.48 -6.65 7.76
C SER A 39 9.53 -7.06 6.28
N PRO A 40 10.17 -8.19 5.92
CA PRO A 40 10.21 -8.67 4.53
C PRO A 40 8.81 -8.81 3.91
N LYS A 41 7.81 -9.15 4.72
CA LYS A 41 6.41 -9.23 4.32
C LYS A 41 5.80 -7.86 3.99
N GLU A 42 6.05 -6.85 4.81
CA GLU A 42 5.56 -5.48 4.56
C GLU A 42 6.11 -4.96 3.24
N LEU A 43 7.36 -5.27 2.90
CA LEU A 43 7.97 -4.92 1.61
C LEU A 43 7.21 -5.56 0.43
N VAL A 44 6.80 -6.83 0.53
CA VAL A 44 5.96 -7.47 -0.51
C VAL A 44 4.58 -6.81 -0.61
N ASP A 45 3.94 -6.50 0.52
CA ASP A 45 2.63 -5.83 0.54
C ASP A 45 2.69 -4.42 -0.03
N GLU A 46 3.72 -3.65 0.30
CA GLU A 46 3.92 -2.29 -0.22
C GLU A 46 4.06 -2.32 -1.74
N VAL A 47 4.88 -3.22 -2.28
CA VAL A 47 5.03 -3.34 -3.73
C VAL A 47 3.70 -3.74 -4.38
N TRP A 48 2.97 -4.70 -3.79
CA TRP A 48 1.64 -5.06 -4.30
C TRP A 48 0.70 -3.84 -4.32
N GLN A 49 0.69 -3.02 -3.27
CA GLN A 49 -0.15 -1.82 -3.19
C GLN A 49 0.24 -0.76 -4.22
N ILE A 50 1.54 -0.54 -4.44
CA ILE A 50 2.04 0.39 -5.47
C ILE A 50 1.55 -0.05 -6.84
N ILE A 51 1.73 -1.33 -7.20
CA ILE A 51 1.24 -1.86 -8.48
C ILE A 51 -0.28 -1.74 -8.57
N ASN A 52 -1.00 -2.10 -7.52
CA ASN A 52 -2.46 -2.01 -7.52
C ASN A 52 -2.98 -0.57 -7.76
N ARG A 53 -2.22 0.45 -7.35
CA ARG A 53 -2.61 1.86 -7.49
C ARG A 53 -2.11 2.52 -8.78
N GLU A 54 -0.89 2.19 -9.20
CA GLU A 54 -0.16 2.93 -10.23
C GLU A 54 0.01 2.16 -11.54
N TYR A 55 -0.34 0.87 -11.59
CA TYR A 55 -0.22 0.09 -12.81
C TYR A 55 -1.17 0.62 -13.90
N VAL A 56 -0.61 0.77 -15.11
CA VAL A 56 -1.27 1.52 -16.21
C VAL A 56 -2.48 0.77 -16.77
N ASP A 57 -2.41 -0.55 -16.83
CA ASP A 57 -3.51 -1.40 -17.30
C ASP A 57 -4.36 -1.91 -16.13
N ALA A 58 -5.57 -1.37 -16.00
CA ALA A 58 -6.51 -1.75 -14.93
C ALA A 58 -6.94 -3.23 -14.96
N THR A 59 -6.66 -3.96 -16.05
CA THR A 59 -6.93 -5.39 -16.14
C THR A 59 -5.77 -6.27 -15.68
N PHE A 60 -4.63 -5.68 -15.29
CA PHE A 60 -3.42 -6.40 -14.86
C PHE A 60 -2.99 -7.48 -15.87
N ASN A 61 -3.11 -7.20 -17.18
CA ASN A 61 -2.91 -8.18 -18.24
C ASN A 61 -3.77 -9.46 -18.08
N GLN A 62 -5.04 -9.28 -17.71
CA GLN A 62 -6.02 -10.35 -17.45
C GLN A 62 -5.70 -11.25 -16.24
N VAL A 63 -4.78 -10.82 -15.37
CA VAL A 63 -4.42 -11.53 -14.15
C VAL A 63 -5.33 -11.11 -12.99
N ASP A 64 -5.77 -12.08 -12.19
CA ASP A 64 -6.51 -11.80 -10.95
C ASP A 64 -5.56 -11.27 -9.86
N TRP A 65 -5.39 -9.95 -9.84
CA TRP A 65 -4.43 -9.28 -8.98
C TRP A 65 -4.78 -9.39 -7.47
N GLU A 66 -6.06 -9.47 -7.13
CA GLU A 66 -6.54 -9.67 -5.75
C GLU A 66 -6.23 -11.09 -5.26
N ALA A 67 -6.37 -12.10 -6.13
CA ALA A 67 -5.97 -13.46 -5.81
C ALA A 67 -4.45 -13.55 -5.57
N ILE A 68 -3.65 -12.82 -6.35
CA ILE A 68 -2.20 -12.71 -6.15
C ILE A 68 -1.88 -12.11 -4.78
N ARG A 69 -2.59 -11.06 -4.35
CA ARG A 69 -2.41 -10.51 -2.99
C ARG A 69 -2.56 -11.56 -1.91
N THR A 70 -3.62 -12.37 -2.03
CA THR A 70 -3.88 -13.44 -1.06
C THR A 70 -2.76 -14.48 -1.07
N LYS A 71 -2.18 -14.79 -2.23
CA LYS A 71 -1.06 -15.73 -2.36
C LYS A 71 0.23 -15.21 -1.75
N TYR A 72 0.60 -13.95 -1.98
CA TYR A 72 1.89 -13.39 -1.57
C TYR A 72 1.85 -12.68 -0.21
N VAL A 73 0.72 -12.09 0.16
CA VAL A 73 0.54 -11.32 1.40
C VAL A 73 -0.41 -12.01 2.39
N GLY A 74 -1.12 -13.07 1.99
CA GLY A 74 -2.11 -13.71 2.87
C GLY A 74 -1.52 -14.41 4.10
N ASP A 75 -0.28 -14.89 4.03
CA ASP A 75 0.39 -15.58 5.13
C ASP A 75 1.41 -14.65 5.82
N ALA A 76 1.38 -14.63 7.15
CA ALA A 76 2.22 -13.77 7.97
C ALA A 76 3.66 -14.28 8.11
N ASN A 77 3.93 -15.57 7.86
CA ASN A 77 5.23 -16.19 8.07
C ASN A 77 5.97 -16.56 6.77
N SER A 78 5.57 -16.00 5.63
CA SER A 78 6.04 -16.45 4.30
C SER A 78 7.48 -16.06 3.96
N TYR A 79 8.07 -15.09 4.67
CA TYR A 79 9.37 -14.52 4.32
C TYR A 79 10.24 -14.37 5.57
N THR A 80 11.41 -15.00 5.54
CA THR A 80 12.35 -15.03 6.67
C THR A 80 13.35 -13.86 6.61
N ASN A 81 13.65 -13.36 5.41
CA ASN A 81 14.63 -12.33 5.14
C ASN A 81 14.24 -11.49 3.91
N ASN A 82 14.94 -10.39 3.69
CA ASN A 82 14.67 -9.48 2.57
C ASN A 82 14.97 -10.12 1.22
N GLU A 83 15.95 -11.02 1.13
CA GLU A 83 16.27 -11.71 -0.13
C GLU A 83 15.10 -12.58 -0.62
N GLU A 84 14.42 -13.28 0.30
CA GLU A 84 13.20 -14.05 0.01
C GLU A 84 12.06 -13.14 -0.45
N ALA A 85 11.89 -11.97 0.19
CA ALA A 85 10.90 -10.98 -0.23
C ALA A 85 11.20 -10.39 -1.61
N TYR A 86 12.46 -10.06 -1.91
CA TYR A 86 12.88 -9.57 -3.23
C TYR A 86 12.56 -10.60 -4.32
N LYS A 87 12.89 -11.87 -4.07
CA LYS A 87 12.58 -12.95 -5.01
C LYS A 87 11.07 -13.09 -5.20
N ALA A 88 10.30 -13.06 -4.11
CA ALA A 88 8.85 -13.16 -4.18
C ALA A 88 8.22 -12.01 -4.97
N ILE A 89 8.74 -10.78 -4.80
CA ILE A 89 8.30 -9.63 -5.59
C ILE A 89 8.61 -9.84 -7.07
N GLN A 90 9.82 -10.28 -7.41
CA GLN A 90 10.19 -10.55 -8.81
C GLN A 90 9.23 -11.57 -9.44
N GLU A 91 9.02 -12.71 -8.77
CA GLU A 91 8.07 -13.73 -9.22
C GLU A 91 6.63 -13.21 -9.31
N MET A 92 6.22 -12.32 -8.39
CA MET A 92 4.89 -11.71 -8.39
C MET A 92 4.70 -10.79 -9.61
N LEU A 93 5.70 -9.97 -9.94
CA LEU A 93 5.64 -9.05 -11.09
C LEU A 93 5.75 -9.78 -12.42
N GLU A 94 6.49 -10.89 -12.50
CA GLU A 94 6.57 -11.72 -13.71
C GLU A 94 5.20 -12.24 -14.16
N LEU A 95 4.25 -12.44 -13.23
CA LEU A 95 2.88 -12.87 -13.55
C LEU A 95 2.12 -11.85 -14.40
N LEU A 96 2.50 -10.57 -14.37
CA LEU A 96 1.90 -9.53 -15.22
C LEU A 96 2.31 -9.66 -16.69
N GLU A 97 3.34 -10.46 -16.99
CA GLU A 97 3.94 -10.61 -18.33
C GLU A 97 4.27 -9.27 -19.02
N ASP A 98 4.60 -8.24 -18.21
CA ASP A 98 4.93 -6.89 -18.69
C ASP A 98 6.46 -6.63 -18.61
N PRO A 99 7.16 -6.49 -19.75
CA PRO A 99 8.60 -6.24 -19.76
C PRO A 99 9.02 -4.89 -19.18
N TYR A 100 8.08 -3.96 -19.01
CA TYR A 100 8.36 -2.63 -18.46
C TYR A 100 8.13 -2.53 -16.94
N THR A 101 7.54 -3.56 -16.33
CA THR A 101 7.31 -3.64 -14.89
C THR A 101 8.29 -4.63 -14.26
N ARG A 102 9.27 -4.09 -13.50
CA ARG A 102 10.29 -4.90 -12.83
C ARG A 102 10.63 -4.34 -11.46
N PHE A 103 10.99 -5.23 -10.55
CA PHE A 103 11.61 -4.88 -9.29
C PHE A 103 13.14 -4.87 -9.45
N MET A 104 13.80 -3.90 -8.81
CA MET A 104 15.26 -3.86 -8.68
C MET A 104 15.61 -3.92 -7.21
N ASN A 105 16.40 -4.91 -6.82
CA ASN A 105 16.91 -4.96 -5.47
C ASN A 105 17.93 -3.81 -5.23
N PRO A 106 18.34 -3.55 -3.97
CA PRO A 106 19.23 -2.42 -3.67
C PRO A 106 20.57 -2.44 -4.43
N GLU A 107 21.12 -3.62 -4.70
CA GLU A 107 22.37 -3.77 -5.44
C GLU A 107 22.17 -3.47 -6.93
N GLU A 108 21.13 -4.02 -7.55
CA GLU A 108 20.77 -3.76 -8.95
C GLU A 108 20.49 -2.27 -9.18
N PHE A 109 19.74 -1.65 -8.28
CA PHE A 109 19.44 -0.22 -8.35
C PHE A 109 20.70 0.64 -8.17
N LYS A 110 21.62 0.24 -7.28
CA LYS A 110 22.91 0.92 -7.11
C LYS A 110 23.78 0.82 -8.36
N ASN A 111 23.87 -0.36 -8.97
CA ASN A 111 24.66 -0.55 -10.18
C ASN A 111 24.08 0.27 -11.35
N MET A 112 22.76 0.28 -11.52
CA MET A 112 22.10 1.13 -12.52
C MET A 112 22.40 2.62 -12.30
N GLN A 113 22.41 3.08 -11.04
CA GLN A 113 22.76 4.46 -10.73
C GLN A 113 24.21 4.80 -11.07
N ILE A 114 25.17 3.91 -10.80
CA ILE A 114 26.59 4.10 -11.14
C ILE A 114 26.78 4.19 -12.65
N ASP A 115 26.13 3.28 -13.40
CA ASP A 115 26.20 3.28 -14.86
C ASP A 115 25.58 4.55 -15.46
N THR A 116 24.50 5.06 -14.85
CA THR A 116 23.77 6.24 -15.31
C THR A 116 24.41 7.56 -14.88
N SER A 117 25.08 7.59 -13.72
CA SER A 117 25.74 8.79 -13.20
C SER A 117 27.04 9.11 -13.93
N GLY A 118 27.55 8.18 -14.75
CA GLY A 118 28.84 8.34 -15.41
C GLY A 118 30.00 8.38 -14.40
N GLU A 119 29.78 7.93 -13.16
CA GLU A 119 30.81 7.72 -12.13
C GLU A 119 31.61 6.44 -12.44
N LEU A 120 31.96 6.28 -13.72
CA LEU A 120 32.89 5.29 -14.21
C LEU A 120 34.24 5.58 -13.55
N THR A 121 34.58 4.78 -12.55
CA THR A 121 35.98 4.53 -12.20
C THR A 121 36.70 4.17 -13.49
N GLY A 122 37.63 5.04 -13.90
CA GLY A 122 38.07 5.17 -15.28
C GLY A 122 38.42 3.87 -15.98
N VAL A 123 37.83 3.68 -17.16
CA VAL A 123 38.43 2.85 -18.20
C VAL A 123 39.50 3.72 -18.86
N GLY A 124 40.72 3.60 -18.34
CA GLY A 124 41.91 4.16 -19.00
C GLY A 124 42.13 3.47 -20.35
N ILE A 125 42.57 4.27 -21.32
CA ILE A 125 43.15 3.83 -22.61
C ILE A 125 44.32 2.87 -22.36
#